data_AF-L5JMD7-F1
#
_entry.id   AF-L5JMD7-F1
#
_cell.length_a   1.000
_cell.length_b   1.000
_cell.length_c   1.000
_cell.angle_alpha   90.00
_cell.angle_beta   90.00
_cell.angle_gamma   90.00
#
_symmetry.space_group_name_H-M   'P 1'
#
loop_
_entity.id
_entity.type
_entity.pdbx_description
1 polymer ?
#
loop_
_entity_poly.entity_id
_entity_poly.type
_entity_poly.pdbx_seq_one_letter_code
_entity_poly.pdbx_strand_id
1 'polypeptide(L)'
;MAVCVAVIAKENYPLYIRSVPMENELKFHYMVHTSLDVVDEKISAMGKALVDQRELYLGLLYPTEDYKVYGYVTNSKVKFVMVVDSSNTALRDNEIRSMFRKLHNSYTDVMCNPFYNPGDCIQSRAFDSMVTSMMIQVC
;
A
#
# COMPACT_ATOMS: atom_id res chain seq x y z
N MET A 1 6.42 -4.83 -10.98
CA MET A 1 5.21 -5.45 -10.40
C MET A 1 5.44 -5.68 -8.91
N ALA A 2 4.38 -5.68 -8.10
CA ALA A 2 4.45 -5.82 -6.63
C ALA A 2 4.39 -7.29 -6.18
N VAL A 3 5.04 -7.61 -5.06
CA VAL A 3 4.95 -8.92 -4.40
C VAL A 3 3.94 -8.91 -3.25
N CYS A 4 3.70 -7.75 -2.64
CA CYS A 4 2.65 -7.57 -1.65
C CYS A 4 2.02 -6.19 -1.76
N VAL A 5 0.70 -6.11 -1.62
CA VAL A 5 -0.07 -4.88 -1.53
C VAL A 5 -0.97 -4.95 -0.31
N ALA A 6 -0.93 -3.91 0.53
CA ALA A 6 -1.74 -3.83 1.73
C ALA A 6 -2.45 -2.49 1.84
N VAL A 7 -3.66 -2.53 2.40
CA VAL A 7 -4.46 -1.39 2.81
C VAL A 7 -4.71 -1.53 4.30
N ILE A 8 -4.19 -0.56 5.06
CA ILE A 8 -4.24 -0.53 6.52
C ILE A 8 -5.10 0.65 6.95
N ALA A 9 -6.05 0.39 7.84
CA ALA A 9 -6.93 1.41 8.39
C ALA A 9 -6.16 2.49 9.14
N LYS A 10 -6.85 3.58 9.45
CA LYS A 10 -6.31 4.66 10.28
C LYS A 10 -5.84 4.13 11.65
N GLU A 11 -6.59 3.21 12.24
CA GLU A 11 -6.34 2.59 13.54
C GLU A 11 -5.40 1.36 13.46
N ASN A 12 -4.63 1.23 12.37
CA ASN A 12 -3.58 0.22 12.19
C ASN A 12 -4.03 -1.25 12.10
N TYR A 13 -5.32 -1.54 11.94
CA TYR A 13 -5.79 -2.87 11.56
C TYR A 13 -5.81 -3.04 10.04
N PRO A 14 -5.55 -4.25 9.52
CA PRO A 14 -5.54 -4.50 8.08
C PRO A 14 -6.97 -4.55 7.52
N LEU A 15 -7.23 -3.76 6.48
CA LEU A 15 -8.47 -3.84 5.67
C LEU A 15 -8.30 -4.80 4.50
N TYR A 16 -7.08 -4.93 3.99
CA TYR A 16 -6.74 -5.82 2.89
C TYR A 16 -5.24 -6.10 2.90
N ILE A 17 -4.85 -7.37 2.74
CA ILE A 17 -3.47 -7.76 2.49
C ILE A 17 -3.50 -8.84 1.42
N ARG A 18 -2.70 -8.66 0.37
CA ARG A 18 -2.50 -9.66 -0.67
C ARG A 18 -1.03 -9.77 -0.96
N SER A 19 -0.50 -10.99 -0.86
CA SER A 19 0.90 -11.29 -1.12
C SER A 19 1.07 -12.48 -2.03
N VAL A 20 2.20 -12.50 -2.75
CA VAL A 20 2.59 -13.55 -3.68
C VAL A 20 4.11 -13.78 -3.51
N PRO A 21 4.56 -15.04 -3.30
CA PRO A 21 3.76 -16.26 -3.13
C PRO A 21 3.07 -16.32 -1.76
N MET A 22 1.94 -17.05 -1.68
CA MET A 22 1.15 -17.18 -0.45
C MET A 22 1.88 -17.89 0.69
N GLU A 23 2.88 -18.71 0.39
CA GLU A 23 3.70 -19.43 1.38
C GLU A 23 4.45 -18.47 2.32
N ASN A 24 4.74 -17.25 1.84
CA ASN A 24 5.46 -16.22 2.60
C ASN A 24 4.54 -15.14 3.16
N GLU A 25 3.23 -15.40 3.27
CA GLU A 25 2.26 -14.41 3.72
C GLU A 25 2.65 -13.78 5.07
N LEU A 26 3.04 -14.59 6.06
CA LEU A 26 3.43 -14.09 7.38
C LEU A 26 4.62 -13.12 7.33
N LYS A 27 5.61 -13.38 6.45
CA LYS A 27 6.77 -12.50 6.24
C LYS A 27 6.32 -11.12 5.75
N PHE A 28 5.39 -11.10 4.79
CA PHE A 28 4.86 -9.85 4.24
C PHE A 28 3.97 -9.10 5.22
N HIS A 29 3.15 -9.80 6.01
CA HIS A 29 2.37 -9.20 7.10
C HIS A 29 3.28 -8.50 8.11
N TYR A 30 4.37 -9.15 8.53
CA TYR A 30 5.35 -8.54 9.45
C TYR A 30 6.00 -7.30 8.84
N MET A 31 6.44 -7.38 7.58
CA MET A 31 7.07 -6.26 6.88
C MET A 31 6.11 -5.06 6.72
N VAL A 32 4.84 -5.32 6.37
CA VAL A 32 3.82 -4.26 6.32
C VAL A 32 3.61 -3.65 7.71
N HIS A 33 3.52 -4.47 8.75
CA HIS A 33 3.31 -3.99 10.12
C HIS A 33 4.46 -3.11 10.62
N THR A 34 5.71 -3.55 10.45
CA THR A 34 6.89 -2.75 10.84
C THR A 34 7.04 -1.46 10.02
N SER A 35 6.46 -1.39 8.83
CA SER A 35 6.50 -0.19 8.00
C SER A 35 5.62 0.95 8.54
N LEU A 36 4.66 0.65 9.41
CA LEU A 36 3.72 1.64 9.94
C LEU A 36 4.41 2.68 10.82
N ASP A 37 5.44 2.29 11.57
CA ASP A 37 6.22 3.21 12.39
C ASP A 37 6.91 4.29 11.52
N VAL A 38 7.49 3.88 10.39
CA VAL A 38 8.14 4.79 9.42
C VAL A 38 7.11 5.70 8.75
N VAL A 39 5.92 5.18 8.45
CA VAL A 39 4.81 5.97 7.91
C VAL A 39 4.42 7.08 8.90
N ASP A 40 4.24 6.73 10.17
CA ASP A 40 3.83 7.68 11.21
C ASP A 40 4.90 8.75 11.47
N GLU A 41 6.19 8.38 11.44
CA GLU A 41 7.31 9.33 11.51
C GLU A 41 7.28 10.31 10.33
N LYS A 42 7.12 9.82 9.09
CA LYS A 42 7.06 10.68 7.90
C LYS A 42 5.85 11.62 7.93
N ILE A 43 4.67 11.14 8.31
CA ILE A 43 3.49 11.99 8.49
C ILE A 43 3.76 13.10 9.51
N SER A 44 4.40 12.76 10.63
CA SER A 44 4.73 13.69 11.70
C SER A 44 5.76 14.75 11.28
N ALA A 45 6.73 14.36 10.44
CA ALA A 45 7.71 15.27 9.85
C ALA A 45 7.07 16.23 8.84
N MET A 46 6.17 15.74 7.98
CA MET A 46 5.46 16.54 6.99
C MET A 46 4.57 17.62 7.63
N GLY A 47 3.97 17.35 8.78
CA GLY A 47 3.18 18.33 9.53
C GLY A 47 3.98 19.57 9.97
N LYS A 48 5.32 19.48 10.01
CA LYS A 48 6.22 20.57 10.41
C LYS A 48 6.74 21.40 9.22
N ALA A 49 6.66 20.88 8.00
CA ALA A 49 7.12 21.56 6.79
C ALA A 49 5.97 22.37 6.18
N LEU A 50 6.10 23.70 6.16
CA LEU A 50 5.06 24.64 5.72
C LEU A 50 4.91 24.77 4.18
N VAL A 51 5.51 23.88 3.38
CA VAL A 51 5.52 24.01 1.92
C VAL A 51 5.22 22.65 1.29
N ASP A 52 4.10 22.59 0.58
CA ASP A 52 3.56 21.48 -0.24
C ASP A 52 2.83 20.32 0.48
N GLN A 53 1.84 20.68 1.32
CA GLN A 53 1.03 19.77 2.16
C GLN A 53 0.09 18.78 1.42
N ARG A 54 0.35 18.39 0.18
CA ARG A 54 -0.58 17.52 -0.59
C ARG A 54 0.04 16.26 -1.16
N GLU A 55 1.32 16.01 -0.88
CA GLU A 55 1.94 14.79 -1.38
C GLU A 55 1.51 13.56 -0.55
N LEU A 56 0.54 12.81 -1.08
CA LEU A 56 0.03 11.58 -0.45
C LEU A 56 1.02 10.40 -0.55
N TYR A 57 2.01 10.50 -1.44
CA TYR A 57 3.01 9.47 -1.66
C TYR A 57 4.22 9.72 -0.77
N LEU A 58 4.55 8.76 0.09
CA LEU A 58 5.66 8.88 1.05
C LEU A 58 7.00 8.40 0.49
N GLY A 59 7.02 7.89 -0.74
CA GLY A 59 8.23 7.33 -1.35
C GLY A 59 8.61 5.97 -0.76
N LEU A 60 9.89 5.64 -0.91
CA LEU A 60 10.52 4.51 -0.24
C LEU A 60 10.49 4.75 1.28
N LEU A 61 9.93 3.79 2.03
CA LEU A 61 9.95 3.77 3.49
C LEU A 61 11.29 3.23 3.97
N TYR A 62 11.61 2.00 3.57
CA TYR A 62 12.91 1.39 3.79
C TYR A 62 13.17 0.26 2.77
N PRO A 63 14.45 0.03 2.44
CA PRO A 63 14.87 -1.17 1.73
C PRO A 63 15.18 -2.32 2.70
N THR A 64 15.05 -3.54 2.20
CA THR A 64 15.58 -4.78 2.77
C THR A 64 16.50 -5.42 1.73
N GLU A 65 17.14 -6.55 2.06
CA GLU A 65 17.99 -7.29 1.11
C GLU A 65 17.22 -7.64 -0.18
N ASP A 66 16.04 -8.25 -0.03
CA ASP A 66 15.26 -8.77 -1.15
C ASP A 66 14.17 -7.82 -1.65
N TYR A 67 13.74 -6.84 -0.83
CA TYR A 67 12.56 -6.02 -1.13
C TYR A 67 12.74 -4.53 -0.87
N LYS A 68 11.95 -3.73 -1.56
CA LYS A 68 11.74 -2.31 -1.30
C LYS A 68 10.30 -2.07 -0.85
N VAL A 69 10.13 -1.37 0.26
CA VAL A 69 8.82 -1.07 0.85
C VAL A 69 8.46 0.39 0.59
N TYR A 70 7.36 0.62 -0.12
CA TYR A 70 6.85 1.95 -0.46
C TYR A 70 5.57 2.26 0.29
N GLY A 71 5.37 3.54 0.62
CA GLY A 71 4.24 4.01 1.40
C GLY A 71 3.42 5.09 0.69
N TYR A 72 2.12 5.08 0.94
CA TYR A 72 1.18 6.11 0.52
C TYR A 72 0.12 6.29 1.61
N VAL A 73 -0.28 7.52 1.91
CA VAL A 73 -1.26 7.80 2.96
C VAL A 73 -2.32 8.72 2.41
N THR A 74 -3.58 8.31 2.54
CA THR A 74 -4.72 9.12 2.12
C THR A 74 -4.95 10.30 3.08
N ASN A 75 -5.72 11.28 2.64
CA ASN A 75 -6.22 12.36 3.50
C ASN A 75 -7.09 11.82 4.67
N SER A 76 -7.76 10.67 4.49
CA SER A 76 -8.49 9.96 5.56
C SER A 76 -7.60 9.14 6.50
N LYS A 77 -6.26 9.24 6.36
CA LYS A 77 -5.26 8.54 7.18
C LYS A 77 -5.23 7.02 7.00
N VAL A 78 -5.79 6.53 5.91
CA VAL A 78 -5.64 5.12 5.47
C VAL A 78 -4.27 4.99 4.83
N LYS A 79 -3.55 3.92 5.18
CA LYS A 79 -2.15 3.71 4.79
C LYS A 79 -2.11 2.59 3.76
N PHE A 80 -1.57 2.86 2.58
CA PHE A 80 -1.29 1.85 1.58
C PHE A 80 0.20 1.53 1.59
N VAL A 81 0.51 0.24 1.58
CA VAL A 81 1.89 -0.26 1.55
C VAL A 81 2.04 -1.17 0.34
N MET A 82 3.09 -0.93 -0.45
CA MET A 82 3.47 -1.79 -1.57
C MET A 82 4.88 -2.30 -1.37
N VAL A 83 5.04 -3.61 -1.47
CA VAL A 83 6.32 -4.30 -1.42
C VAL A 83 6.66 -4.75 -2.82
N VAL A 84 7.86 -4.43 -3.27
CA VAL A 84 8.39 -4.84 -4.59
C VAL A 84 9.72 -5.54 -4.41
N ASP A 85 10.06 -6.44 -5.32
CA ASP A 85 11.37 -7.10 -5.35
C ASP A 85 12.48 -6.09 -5.67
N SER A 86 13.56 -6.13 -4.89
CA SER A 86 14.72 -5.24 -5.04
C SER A 86 15.43 -5.41 -6.39
N SER A 87 15.40 -6.62 -6.95
CA SER A 87 15.97 -6.95 -8.27
C SER A 87 15.18 -6.33 -9.43
N ASN A 88 13.92 -5.92 -9.20
CA ASN A 88 13.08 -5.30 -10.21
C ASN A 88 13.47 -3.83 -10.43
N THR A 89 14.52 -3.61 -11.22
CA THR A 89 15.01 -2.28 -11.58
C THR A 89 14.13 -1.55 -12.60
N ALA A 90 13.20 -2.25 -13.24
CA ALA A 90 12.29 -1.68 -14.20
C ALA A 90 11.24 -0.76 -13.54
N LEU A 91 10.91 -1.00 -12.27
CA LEU A 91 9.96 -0.18 -11.51
C LEU A 91 10.59 1.13 -11.05
N ARG A 92 10.28 2.21 -11.77
CA ARG A 92 10.62 3.59 -11.41
C ARG A 92 9.57 4.19 -10.49
N ASP A 93 9.97 5.23 -9.76
CA ASP A 93 9.11 5.94 -8.82
C ASP A 93 7.76 6.38 -9.42
N ASN A 94 7.78 6.88 -10.66
CA ASN A 94 6.57 7.29 -11.39
C ASN A 94 5.55 6.14 -11.59
N GLU A 95 6.02 4.91 -11.81
CA GLU A 95 5.16 3.74 -11.94
C GLU A 95 4.58 3.33 -10.60
N ILE A 96 5.39 3.37 -9.53
CA ILE A 96 4.91 3.15 -8.15
C ILE A 96 3.81 4.15 -7.79
N ARG A 97 4.04 5.44 -8.07
CA ARG A 97 3.01 6.49 -7.88
C ARG A 97 1.75 6.20 -8.69
N SER A 98 1.89 5.70 -9.91
CA SER A 98 0.75 5.31 -10.75
C SER A 98 -0.04 4.14 -10.18
N MET A 99 0.65 3.12 -9.66
CA MET A 99 0.02 1.99 -8.97
C MET A 99 -0.73 2.44 -7.72
N PHE A 100 -0.13 3.30 -6.89
CA PHE A 100 -0.84 3.86 -5.72
C PHE A 100 -2.07 4.68 -6.09
N ARG A 101 -2.01 5.50 -7.16
CA ARG A 101 -3.19 6.24 -7.64
C ARG A 101 -4.31 5.30 -8.07
N LYS A 102 -3.98 4.24 -8.82
CA LYS A 102 -4.95 3.21 -9.23
C LYS A 102 -5.55 2.48 -8.02
N LEU A 103 -4.71 2.12 -7.04
CA LEU A 103 -5.16 1.50 -5.78
C LEU A 103 -6.10 2.43 -5.01
N HIS A 104 -5.76 3.71 -4.90
CA HIS A 104 -6.61 4.71 -4.24
C HIS A 104 -7.96 4.84 -4.93
N ASN A 105 -7.99 4.98 -6.26
CA ASN A 105 -9.26 5.08 -6.99
C ASN A 105 -10.16 3.87 -6.75
N SER A 106 -9.60 2.65 -6.84
CA SER A 106 -10.37 1.43 -6.58
C SER A 106 -10.80 1.31 -5.11
N TYR A 107 -9.98 1.78 -4.17
CA TYR A 107 -10.36 1.84 -2.75
C TYR A 107 -11.54 2.80 -2.54
N THR A 108 -11.51 3.97 -3.18
CA THR A 108 -12.63 4.92 -3.15
C THR A 108 -13.90 4.31 -3.71
N ASP A 109 -13.83 3.54 -4.81
CA ASP A 109 -14.99 2.85 -5.36
C ASP A 109 -15.61 1.86 -4.36
N VAL A 110 -14.78 1.15 -3.58
CA VAL A 110 -15.25 0.26 -2.50
C VAL A 110 -15.92 1.07 -1.39
N MET A 111 -15.30 2.17 -0.95
CA MET A 111 -15.84 3.02 0.11
C MET A 111 -17.14 3.73 -0.29
N CYS A 112 -17.32 4.02 -1.59
CA CYS A 112 -18.53 4.61 -2.15
C CYS A 112 -19.67 3.60 -2.37
N ASN A 113 -19.45 2.32 -2.10
CA ASN A 113 -20.50 1.32 -2.14
C ASN A 113 -21.41 1.45 -0.90
N PRO A 114 -22.72 1.75 -1.04
CA PRO A 114 -23.63 1.92 0.10
C PRO A 114 -23.84 0.64 0.93
N PHE A 115 -23.44 -0.53 0.42
CA PHE A 115 -23.53 -1.81 1.12
C PHE A 115 -22.22 -2.23 1.80
N TYR A 116 -21.17 -1.43 1.66
CA TYR A 116 -19.91 -1.69 2.35
C TYR A 116 -19.94 -1.03 3.73
N ASN A 117 -19.68 -1.81 4.78
CA ASN A 117 -19.54 -1.25 6.12
C ASN A 117 -18.10 -0.76 6.31
N PRO A 118 -17.88 0.53 6.63
CA PRO A 118 -16.54 1.03 6.90
C PRO A 118 -15.90 0.27 8.07
N GLY A 119 -14.70 -0.28 7.82
CA GLY A 119 -13.92 -1.03 8.81
C GLY A 119 -13.93 -2.55 8.60
N ASP A 120 -14.85 -3.08 7.79
CA ASP A 120 -14.82 -4.48 7.39
C ASP A 120 -13.68 -4.75 6.40
N CYS A 121 -13.16 -5.98 6.38
CA CYS A 121 -12.19 -6.39 5.37
C CYS A 121 -12.75 -6.21 3.96
N ILE A 122 -11.93 -5.72 3.04
CA ILE A 122 -12.32 -5.50 1.65
C ILE A 122 -12.43 -6.85 0.94
N GLN A 123 -13.64 -7.25 0.55
CA GLN A 123 -13.93 -8.52 -0.15
C GLN A 123 -14.36 -8.33 -1.62
N SER A 124 -14.23 -7.11 -2.15
CA SER A 124 -14.66 -6.80 -3.53
C SER A 124 -13.81 -7.53 -4.57
N ARG A 125 -14.46 -8.31 -5.44
CA ARG A 125 -13.80 -9.02 -6.55
C ARG A 125 -13.14 -8.07 -7.56
N ALA A 126 -13.77 -6.92 -7.80
CA ALA A 126 -13.23 -5.91 -8.70
C ALA A 126 -11.93 -5.31 -8.13
N PHE A 127 -11.91 -5.04 -6.82
CA PHE A 127 -10.73 -4.57 -6.11
C PHE A 127 -9.60 -5.62 -6.15
N ASP A 128 -9.90 -6.89 -5.84
CA ASP A 128 -8.93 -7.98 -5.89
C ASP A 128 -8.35 -8.20 -7.29
N SER A 129 -9.19 -8.11 -8.33
CA SER A 129 -8.73 -8.19 -9.74
C SER A 129 -7.80 -7.04 -10.12
N MET A 130 -8.12 -5.82 -9.65
CA MET A 130 -7.29 -4.64 -9.86
C MET A 130 -5.94 -4.79 -9.16
N VAL A 131 -5.91 -5.22 -7.89
CA VAL A 131 -4.66 -5.50 -7.17
C VAL A 131 -3.85 -6.57 -7.89
N THR A 132 -4.48 -7.67 -8.27
CA THR A 132 -3.82 -8.79 -8.98
C THR A 132 -3.15 -8.32 -10.27
N SER A 133 -3.73 -7.35 -10.99
CA SER A 133 -3.12 -6.78 -12.21
C SER A 133 -1.81 -6.01 -11.97
N MET A 134 -1.54 -5.60 -10.73
CA MET A 134 -0.30 -4.92 -10.33
C MET A 134 0.74 -5.89 -9.77
N MET A 135 0.31 -7.09 -9.38
CA MET A 135 1.17 -8.09 -8.76
C MET A 135 1.99 -8.84 -9.80
N ILE A 136 3.10 -9.42 -9.35
CA ILE A 136 3.85 -10.37 -10.18
C ILE A 136 2.94 -11.56 -10.53
N GLN A 137 2.96 -11.97 -11.78
CA GLN A 137 2.30 -13.20 -12.20
C GLN A 137 3.17 -14.38 -11.76
N VAL A 138 2.59 -15.29 -10.97
CA VAL A 138 3.20 -16.59 -10.71
C VAL A 138 2.90 -17.46 -11.94
N CYS A 139 3.94 -17.95 -12.60
CA CYS A 139 3.79 -18.96 -13.65
C CYS A 139 3.34 -20.30 -13.06
#